data_AF-A0A512BUF2-F1
#
_entry.id   AF-A0A512BUF2-F1
#
_cell.length_a   1.000
_cell.length_b   1.000
_cell.length_c   1.000
_cell.angle_alpha   90.00
_cell.angle_beta   90.00
_cell.angle_gamma   90.00
#
_symmetry.space_group_name_H-M   'P 1'
#
loop_
_entity.id
_entity.type
_entity.pdbx_description
1 polymer ?
#
loop_
_entity_poly.entity_id
_entity_poly.type
_entity_poly.pdbx_seq_one_letter_code
_entity_poly.pdbx_strand_id
1 'polypeptide(L)'
;MMGLDSDGAAAPSGENAGEKSRPGWTLRSEGSRTPLTASRLLRRFVQIGLGLVLLWVGAVFWLGLMYWVVPPVSTLMLGRWMILQPVERDYVSLEEISPHLPLAVMTSEDSRFCQHGGVDWEVLRDVVEAADEDGPSRGASTIPMQTAKNLFLWPSRSYVRKGLELPVALYLDLIWSKRRMMENYLNIAEWGEGVFGAEAAAQRYFRKPAKALTRREAALLATALPNPLVRNPARPTRRHQALAGRLLARMEVAAPFSECLKG
;
A
#
# COMPACT_ATOMS: atom_id res chain seq x y z
N MET A 1 23.71 -85.76 -20.07
CA MET A 1 23.58 -86.44 -18.77
C MET A 1 24.22 -85.55 -17.71
N MET A 2 23.64 -85.24 -16.53
CA MET A 2 22.87 -86.03 -15.53
C MET A 2 23.75 -86.85 -14.56
N GLY A 3 23.42 -86.78 -13.25
CA GLY A 3 24.22 -87.25 -12.09
C GLY A 3 24.83 -86.05 -11.33
N LEU A 4 24.63 -85.75 -10.02
CA LEU A 4 24.30 -86.53 -8.80
C LEU A 4 25.46 -87.47 -8.38
N ASP A 5 25.89 -87.64 -7.12
CA ASP A 5 25.40 -87.26 -5.76
C ASP A 5 26.61 -87.29 -4.74
N SER A 6 26.61 -87.02 -3.41
CA SER A 6 25.65 -86.56 -2.35
C SER A 6 26.42 -86.20 -1.04
N ASP A 7 25.81 -85.39 -0.13
CA ASP A 7 25.88 -85.34 1.37
C ASP A 7 27.19 -85.43 2.22
N GLY A 8 27.17 -84.80 3.42
CA GLY A 8 28.08 -85.17 4.55
C GLY A 8 28.31 -84.13 5.67
N ALA A 9 27.72 -84.31 6.87
CA ALA A 9 27.98 -83.52 8.11
C ALA A 9 29.42 -83.73 8.66
N ALA A 10 30.18 -82.79 9.24
CA ALA A 10 29.97 -81.66 10.19
C ALA A 10 30.40 -81.99 11.65
N ALA A 11 31.19 -81.10 12.27
CA ALA A 11 31.83 -81.21 13.60
C ALA A 11 32.36 -79.81 14.04
N PRO A 12 32.91 -79.57 15.26
CA PRO A 12 33.06 -80.45 16.43
C PRO A 12 32.49 -79.85 17.74
N SER A 13 32.70 -80.55 18.87
CA SER A 13 32.42 -80.09 20.25
C SER A 13 33.39 -79.03 20.77
N GLY A 14 32.93 -78.14 21.66
CA GLY A 14 33.77 -77.12 22.31
C GLY A 14 33.11 -76.45 23.52
N GLU A 15 32.63 -77.24 24.48
CA GLU A 15 31.84 -76.74 25.61
C GLU A 15 32.73 -76.27 26.78
N ASN A 16 32.47 -75.07 27.30
CA ASN A 16 32.97 -74.63 28.60
C ASN A 16 31.99 -73.64 29.22
N ALA A 17 31.56 -73.91 30.46
CA ALA A 17 30.54 -73.13 31.16
C ALA A 17 31.06 -71.72 31.57
N GLY A 18 30.23 -70.71 31.80
CA GLY A 18 28.75 -70.69 31.82
C GLY A 18 28.30 -69.47 32.63
N GLU A 19 28.13 -68.33 31.95
CA GLU A 19 28.19 -67.00 32.56
C GLU A 19 26.96 -66.64 33.41
N LYS A 20 27.17 -66.34 34.71
CA LYS A 20 26.09 -65.97 35.65
C LYS A 20 25.82 -64.47 35.67
N SER A 21 25.02 -64.06 34.69
CA SER A 21 23.96 -63.04 34.76
C SER A 21 24.02 -62.01 35.91
N ARG A 22 24.22 -60.75 35.55
CA ARG A 22 23.71 -59.59 36.30
C ARG A 22 22.76 -58.78 35.39
N PRO A 23 21.65 -58.24 35.91
CA PRO A 23 20.67 -57.53 35.08
C PRO A 23 21.27 -56.23 34.55
N GLY A 24 21.45 -56.15 33.23
CA GLY A 24 21.88 -54.94 32.56
C GLY A 24 20.78 -53.87 32.63
N TRP A 25 21.04 -52.80 33.36
CA TRP A 25 20.23 -51.58 33.29
C TRP A 25 20.39 -50.98 31.90
N THR A 26 19.43 -51.27 31.01
CA THR A 26 19.37 -50.65 29.69
C THR A 26 19.06 -49.16 29.86
N LEU A 27 20.12 -48.35 29.87
CA LEU A 27 20.02 -46.89 29.78
C LEU A 27 19.23 -46.56 28.52
N ARG A 28 17.94 -46.27 28.71
CA ARG A 28 17.05 -45.81 27.65
C ARG A 28 17.64 -44.53 27.11
N SER A 29 18.20 -44.59 25.90
CA SER A 29 18.87 -43.45 25.27
C SER A 29 17.91 -42.27 25.25
N GLU A 30 18.26 -41.21 25.98
CA GLU A 30 17.48 -39.99 25.98
C GLU A 30 17.41 -39.50 24.54
N GLY A 31 16.19 -39.42 24.00
CA GLY A 31 15.96 -39.09 22.60
C GLY A 31 16.59 -37.75 22.30
N SER A 32 17.71 -37.76 21.59
CA SER A 32 18.54 -36.58 21.39
C SER A 32 17.72 -35.52 20.66
N ARG A 33 17.30 -34.50 21.41
CA ARG A 33 16.59 -33.33 20.88
C ARG A 33 17.56 -32.58 19.98
N THR A 34 17.69 -33.05 18.73
CA THR A 34 18.65 -32.50 17.77
C THR A 34 18.45 -30.99 17.72
N PRO A 35 19.45 -30.18 18.13
CA PRO A 35 19.27 -28.74 18.22
C PRO A 35 18.92 -28.25 16.82
N LEU A 36 17.86 -27.44 16.71
CA LEU A 36 17.43 -26.90 15.43
C LEU A 36 18.54 -26.01 14.89
N THR A 37 19.34 -26.58 13.99
CA THR A 37 20.54 -25.92 13.44
C THR A 37 20.16 -24.54 12.91
N ALA A 38 20.96 -23.53 13.21
CA ALA A 38 20.60 -22.12 12.98
C ALA A 38 20.21 -21.86 11.51
N SER A 39 20.80 -22.58 10.56
CA SER A 39 20.43 -22.56 9.14
C SER A 39 18.99 -23.03 8.85
N ARG A 40 18.46 -24.01 9.58
CA ARG A 40 17.05 -24.46 9.48
C ARG A 40 16.09 -23.42 10.06
N LEU A 41 16.46 -22.75 11.15
CA LEU A 41 15.67 -21.65 11.72
C LEU A 41 15.67 -20.44 10.80
N LEU A 42 16.85 -20.00 10.34
CA LEU A 42 17.01 -18.91 9.37
C LEU A 42 16.22 -19.17 8.09
N ARG A 43 16.31 -20.39 7.52
CA ARG A 43 15.52 -20.77 6.34
C ARG A 43 14.02 -20.66 6.59
N ARG A 44 13.51 -21.06 7.76
CA ARG A 44 12.10 -20.88 8.13
C ARG A 44 11.73 -19.40 8.23
N PHE A 45 12.53 -18.55 8.86
CA PHE A 45 12.26 -17.11 8.94
C PHE A 45 12.24 -16.45 7.55
N VAL A 46 13.18 -16.81 6.66
CA VAL A 46 13.21 -16.32 5.27
C VAL A 46 11.98 -16.82 4.49
N GLN A 47 11.57 -18.08 4.65
CA GLN A 47 10.37 -18.64 4.01
C GLN A 47 9.08 -17.97 4.50
N ILE A 48 8.96 -17.67 5.81
CA ILE A 48 7.83 -16.94 6.39
C ILE A 48 7.81 -15.50 5.87
N GLY A 49 8.95 -14.81 5.88
CA GLY A 49 9.05 -13.44 5.34
C GLY A 49 8.68 -13.35 3.86
N LEU A 50 9.19 -14.26 3.03
CA LEU A 50 8.82 -14.36 1.62
C LEU A 50 7.34 -14.68 1.44
N GLY A 51 6.78 -15.60 2.24
CA GLY A 51 5.35 -15.93 2.23
C GLY A 51 4.46 -14.73 2.57
N LEU A 52 4.85 -13.91 3.56
CA LEU A 52 4.14 -12.68 3.92
C LEU A 52 4.23 -11.60 2.82
N VAL A 53 5.39 -11.47 2.16
CA VAL A 53 5.54 -10.55 1.01
C VAL A 53 4.69 -11.01 -0.17
N LEU A 54 4.68 -12.30 -0.51
CA LEU A 54 3.85 -12.86 -1.58
C LEU A 54 2.35 -12.73 -1.26
N LEU A 55 1.95 -12.94 -0.01
CA LEU A 55 0.58 -12.71 0.45
C LEU A 55 0.17 -11.24 0.31
N TRP A 56 1.03 -10.29 0.69
CA TRP A 56 0.76 -8.86 0.54
C TRP A 56 0.68 -8.46 -0.95
N VAL A 57 1.60 -8.91 -1.80
CA VAL A 57 1.55 -8.65 -3.26
C VAL A 57 0.26 -9.23 -3.87
N GLY A 58 -0.11 -10.45 -3.49
CA GLY A 58 -1.38 -11.07 -3.91
C GLY A 58 -2.59 -10.27 -3.44
N ALA A 59 -2.59 -9.76 -2.21
CA ALA A 59 -3.65 -8.92 -1.68
C ALA A 59 -3.75 -7.58 -2.44
N VAL A 60 -2.63 -6.90 -2.71
CA VAL A 60 -2.62 -5.66 -3.51
C VAL A 60 -3.15 -5.90 -4.93
N PHE A 61 -2.79 -7.02 -5.55
CA PHE A 61 -3.30 -7.40 -6.87
C PHE A 61 -4.82 -7.65 -6.87
N TRP A 62 -5.31 -8.53 -5.98
CA TRP A 62 -6.75 -8.83 -5.93
C TRP A 62 -7.60 -7.63 -5.50
N LEU A 63 -7.14 -6.83 -4.55
CA LEU A 63 -7.82 -5.60 -4.14
C LEU A 63 -7.75 -4.51 -5.21
N GLY A 64 -6.65 -4.41 -5.97
CA GLY A 64 -6.54 -3.50 -7.11
C GLY A 64 -7.61 -3.79 -8.17
N LEU A 65 -7.76 -5.07 -8.54
CA LEU A 65 -8.84 -5.51 -9.44
C LEU A 65 -10.23 -5.26 -8.85
N MET A 66 -10.45 -5.56 -7.57
CA MET A 66 -11.75 -5.37 -6.92
C MET A 66 -12.15 -3.88 -6.83
N TYR A 67 -11.21 -3.01 -6.47
CA TYR A 67 -11.42 -1.57 -6.31
C TYR A 67 -11.54 -0.80 -7.65
N TRP A 68 -11.37 -1.48 -8.79
CA TRP A 68 -11.77 -0.96 -10.10
C TRP A 68 -13.30 -0.74 -10.16
N VAL A 69 -14.09 -1.56 -9.45
CA VAL A 69 -15.56 -1.49 -9.44
C VAL A 69 -16.14 -1.22 -8.03
N VAL A 70 -15.61 -1.85 -6.98
CA VAL A 70 -16.08 -1.64 -5.59
C VAL A 70 -15.48 -0.36 -4.98
N PRO A 71 -16.24 0.42 -4.20
CA PRO A 71 -15.71 1.54 -3.42
C PRO A 71 -14.55 1.10 -2.48
N PRO A 72 -13.34 1.68 -2.62
CA PRO A 72 -12.18 1.22 -1.85
C PRO A 72 -12.28 1.55 -0.36
N VAL A 73 -11.65 0.74 0.49
CA VAL A 73 -11.33 1.06 1.89
C VAL A 73 -9.83 1.23 2.03
N SER A 74 -9.40 2.28 2.74
CA SER A 74 -7.98 2.65 2.88
C SER A 74 -7.36 2.10 4.16
N THR A 75 -6.03 1.89 4.18
CA THR A 75 -5.30 1.47 5.39
C THR A 75 -5.43 2.50 6.52
N LEU A 76 -5.65 3.78 6.19
CA LEU A 76 -5.89 4.85 7.15
C LEU A 76 -7.27 4.69 7.84
N MET A 77 -8.32 4.36 7.09
CA MET A 77 -9.65 4.05 7.66
C MET A 77 -9.58 2.82 8.56
N LEU A 78 -8.96 1.73 8.07
CA LEU A 78 -8.76 0.50 8.85
C LEU A 78 -7.97 0.78 10.13
N GLY A 79 -6.91 1.57 10.06
CA GLY A 79 -6.09 1.97 11.20
C GLY A 79 -6.88 2.73 12.27
N ARG A 80 -7.79 3.63 11.85
CA ARG A 80 -8.68 4.36 12.78
C ARG A 80 -9.70 3.43 13.43
N TRP A 81 -10.36 2.54 12.68
CA TRP A 81 -11.31 1.58 13.24
C TRP A 81 -10.65 0.60 14.23
N MET A 82 -9.41 0.16 13.97
CA MET A 82 -8.64 -0.69 14.87
C MET A 82 -8.34 -0.04 16.24
N ILE A 83 -8.37 1.30 16.33
CA ILE A 83 -8.23 2.06 17.59
C ILE A 83 -9.56 2.73 18.02
N LEU A 84 -10.70 2.26 17.49
CA LEU A 84 -12.06 2.75 17.77
C LEU A 84 -12.28 4.25 17.48
N GLN A 85 -11.45 4.85 16.62
CA GLN A 85 -11.65 6.23 16.15
C GLN A 85 -12.71 6.30 15.04
N PRO A 86 -13.53 7.37 15.00
CA PRO A 86 -14.52 7.58 13.96
C PRO A 86 -13.88 7.85 12.59
N VAL A 87 -14.62 7.48 11.55
CA VAL A 87 -14.37 7.79 10.15
C VAL A 87 -15.67 8.37 9.58
N GLU A 88 -15.70 9.68 9.37
CA GLU A 88 -16.74 10.37 8.59
C GLU A 88 -16.43 10.10 7.11
N ARG A 89 -17.25 9.31 6.42
CA ARG A 89 -17.10 9.04 4.98
C ARG A 89 -18.45 8.83 4.31
N ASP A 90 -18.59 9.44 3.15
CA ASP A 90 -19.58 9.09 2.14
C ASP A 90 -18.84 8.85 0.80
N TYR A 91 -19.34 7.96 -0.04
CA TYR A 91 -18.74 7.60 -1.32
C TYR A 91 -19.66 8.00 -2.48
N VAL A 92 -19.17 8.90 -3.32
CA VAL A 92 -19.89 9.46 -4.47
C VAL A 92 -19.08 9.27 -5.75
N SER A 93 -19.74 9.12 -6.90
CA SER A 93 -19.02 8.99 -8.18
C SER A 93 -18.38 10.32 -8.61
N LEU A 94 -17.45 10.31 -9.56
CA LEU A 94 -16.81 11.54 -10.03
C LEU A 94 -17.81 12.53 -10.65
N GLU A 95 -18.90 12.03 -11.24
CA GLU A 95 -20.03 12.78 -11.78
C GLU A 95 -20.90 13.44 -10.71
N GLU A 96 -20.75 13.04 -9.45
CA GLU A 96 -21.39 13.63 -8.26
C GLU A 96 -20.45 14.59 -7.52
N ILE A 97 -19.19 14.70 -7.94
CA ILE A 97 -18.24 15.70 -7.49
C ILE A 97 -18.26 16.88 -8.48
N SER A 98 -18.21 18.12 -7.98
CA SER A 98 -18.07 19.30 -8.84
C SER A 98 -16.79 19.19 -9.70
N PRO A 99 -16.84 19.39 -11.03
CA PRO A 99 -15.68 19.23 -11.92
C PRO A 99 -14.52 20.17 -11.58
N HIS A 100 -14.78 21.21 -10.77
CA HIS A 100 -13.73 22.06 -10.23
C HIS A 100 -12.80 21.35 -9.22
N LEU A 101 -13.27 20.35 -8.45
CA LEU A 101 -12.43 19.67 -7.45
C LEU A 101 -11.40 18.71 -8.08
N PRO A 102 -11.74 17.83 -9.03
CA PRO A 102 -10.77 17.03 -9.77
C PRO A 102 -9.71 17.91 -10.45
N LEU A 103 -10.13 19.01 -11.10
CA LEU A 103 -9.21 19.97 -11.72
C LEU A 103 -8.31 20.68 -10.69
N ALA A 104 -8.86 21.11 -9.55
CA ALA A 104 -8.08 21.76 -8.48
C ALA A 104 -7.05 20.80 -7.87
N VAL A 105 -7.44 19.56 -7.61
CA VAL A 105 -6.56 18.51 -7.07
C VAL A 105 -5.46 18.16 -8.06
N MET A 106 -5.80 17.89 -9.33
CA MET A 106 -4.81 17.69 -10.40
C MET A 106 -3.83 18.87 -10.47
N THR A 107 -4.32 20.10 -10.55
CA THR A 107 -3.47 21.29 -10.65
C THR A 107 -2.58 21.53 -9.41
N SER A 108 -3.02 21.08 -8.22
CA SER A 108 -2.29 21.24 -6.96
C SER A 108 -1.22 20.16 -6.76
N GLU A 109 -1.62 18.90 -6.86
CA GLU A 109 -0.83 17.73 -6.45
C GLU A 109 -0.04 17.10 -7.60
N ASP A 110 -0.59 17.14 -8.82
CA ASP A 110 -0.12 16.34 -9.95
C ASP A 110 -0.55 16.95 -11.31
N SER A 111 0.08 18.06 -11.69
CA SER A 111 -0.33 18.82 -12.86
C SER A 111 -0.05 18.14 -14.20
N ARG A 112 0.55 16.94 -14.19
CA ARG A 112 0.83 16.10 -15.36
C ARG A 112 0.13 14.73 -15.28
N PHE A 113 -0.83 14.57 -14.36
CA PHE A 113 -1.60 13.34 -14.13
C PHE A 113 -2.11 12.64 -15.41
N CYS A 114 -2.62 13.40 -16.38
CA CYS A 114 -3.12 12.87 -17.67
C CYS A 114 -2.02 12.45 -18.66
N GLN A 115 -0.74 12.72 -18.37
CA GLN A 115 0.39 12.60 -19.31
C GLN A 115 1.39 11.50 -18.95
N HIS A 116 1.30 10.90 -17.75
CA HIS A 116 2.21 9.85 -17.29
C HIS A 116 1.47 8.55 -16.94
N GLY A 117 2.14 7.40 -17.03
CA GLY A 117 1.65 6.11 -16.53
C GLY A 117 2.10 5.89 -15.08
N GLY A 118 1.25 6.26 -14.11
CA GLY A 118 1.47 6.06 -12.66
C GLY A 118 2.47 7.00 -11.99
N VAL A 119 3.67 7.13 -12.57
CA VAL A 119 4.78 7.94 -12.04
C VAL A 119 5.23 8.96 -13.10
N ASP A 120 5.37 10.23 -12.71
CA ASP A 120 6.00 11.25 -13.53
C ASP A 120 7.51 11.14 -13.40
N TRP A 121 8.14 10.49 -14.39
CA TRP A 121 9.58 10.26 -14.43
C TRP A 121 10.41 11.50 -14.72
N GLU A 122 9.81 12.58 -15.24
CA GLU A 122 10.48 13.86 -15.49
C GLU A 122 10.58 14.61 -14.16
N VAL A 123 9.43 14.84 -13.53
CA VAL A 123 9.36 15.48 -12.20
C VAL A 123 10.11 14.69 -11.12
N LEU A 124 10.15 13.35 -11.20
CA LEU A 124 10.94 12.54 -10.27
C LEU A 124 12.45 12.71 -10.47
N ARG A 125 12.93 12.86 -11.72
CA ARG A 125 14.35 13.14 -12.00
C ARG A 125 14.73 14.53 -11.53
N ASP A 126 13.99 15.56 -11.93
CA ASP A 126 14.21 16.94 -11.47
C ASP A 126 14.38 17.05 -9.95
N VAL A 127 13.58 16.28 -9.20
CA VAL A 127 13.51 16.32 -7.74
C VAL A 127 14.62 15.52 -7.07
N VAL A 128 15.20 14.54 -7.77
CA VAL A 128 16.38 13.79 -7.30
C VAL A 128 17.68 14.50 -7.71
N GLU A 129 17.71 15.13 -8.88
CA GLU A 129 18.86 15.90 -9.38
C GLU A 129 19.01 17.25 -8.67
N ALA A 130 17.91 17.87 -8.22
CA ALA A 130 17.90 19.07 -7.37
C ALA A 130 17.69 18.74 -5.87
N ALA A 131 18.28 17.64 -5.39
CA ALA A 131 18.31 17.27 -3.98
C ALA A 131 19.68 17.56 -3.36
N ASP A 132 19.71 18.37 -2.31
CA ASP A 132 20.92 18.68 -1.52
C ASP A 132 21.18 17.58 -0.47
N GLU A 133 22.18 17.77 0.41
CA GLU A 133 22.51 16.81 1.48
C GLU A 133 21.34 16.51 2.44
N ASP A 134 20.46 17.50 2.67
CA ASP A 134 19.21 17.36 3.44
C ASP A 134 18.07 16.66 2.66
N GLY A 135 18.28 16.37 1.37
CA GLY A 135 17.32 15.75 0.46
C GLY A 135 16.44 16.75 -0.32
N PRO A 136 15.38 16.26 -0.99
CA PRO A 136 14.63 17.06 -1.95
C PRO A 136 13.78 18.18 -1.32
N SER A 137 13.96 19.41 -1.82
CA SER A 137 13.22 20.60 -1.37
C SER A 137 11.72 20.61 -1.71
N ARG A 138 11.28 19.75 -2.65
CA ARG A 138 9.88 19.56 -3.06
C ARG A 138 9.55 18.07 -3.26
N GLY A 139 8.27 17.72 -3.18
CA GLY A 139 7.82 16.34 -3.45
C GLY A 139 7.58 16.05 -4.94
N ALA A 140 7.89 14.82 -5.36
CA ALA A 140 7.54 14.25 -6.67
C ALA A 140 6.54 13.08 -6.50
N SER A 141 5.39 13.33 -5.86
CA SER A 141 4.42 12.27 -5.50
C SER A 141 3.10 12.44 -6.24
N THR A 142 2.98 11.73 -7.36
CA THR A 142 1.79 11.71 -8.22
C THR A 142 0.54 11.20 -7.49
N ILE A 143 -0.65 11.49 -8.03
CA ILE A 143 -1.94 11.01 -7.49
C ILE A 143 -1.97 9.47 -7.37
N PRO A 144 -1.47 8.67 -8.35
CA PRO A 144 -1.36 7.22 -8.19
C PRO A 144 -0.42 6.78 -7.06
N MET A 145 0.72 7.46 -6.84
CA MET A 145 1.60 7.19 -5.69
C MET A 145 0.93 7.52 -4.35
N GLN A 146 0.21 8.65 -4.28
CA GLN A 146 -0.56 9.02 -3.10
C GLN A 146 -1.75 8.06 -2.85
N THR A 147 -2.34 7.52 -3.91
CA THR A 147 -3.40 6.50 -3.86
C THR A 147 -2.86 5.16 -3.34
N ALA A 148 -1.76 4.67 -3.91
CA ALA A 148 -1.05 3.48 -3.45
C ALA A 148 -0.65 3.57 -1.96
N LYS A 149 -0.10 4.73 -1.55
CA LYS A 149 0.22 5.07 -0.16
C LYS A 149 -0.99 4.93 0.77
N ASN A 150 -2.14 5.50 0.40
CA ASN A 150 -3.33 5.51 1.25
C ASN A 150 -4.08 4.17 1.25
N LEU A 151 -4.06 3.40 0.15
CA LEU A 151 -4.81 2.15 0.03
C LEU A 151 -4.09 0.94 0.63
N PHE A 152 -2.78 0.83 0.45
CA PHE A 152 -2.06 -0.44 0.62
C PHE A 152 -0.85 -0.39 1.55
N LEU A 153 -0.45 0.82 1.99
CA LEU A 153 0.74 1.04 2.82
C LEU A 153 0.36 1.66 4.17
N TRP A 154 1.22 1.48 5.17
CA TRP A 154 0.99 1.96 6.54
C TRP A 154 1.56 3.37 6.75
N PRO A 155 0.98 4.22 7.62
CA PRO A 155 1.52 5.54 7.90
C PRO A 155 2.91 5.47 8.56
N SER A 156 3.97 5.73 7.80
CA SER A 156 5.36 5.81 8.30
C SER A 156 6.28 6.64 7.40
N ARG A 157 7.39 7.14 7.96
CA ARG A 157 8.45 7.87 7.24
C ARG A 157 9.62 6.94 6.84
N SER A 158 9.31 5.81 6.21
CA SER A 158 10.34 4.85 5.72
C SER A 158 10.61 5.01 4.23
N TYR A 159 11.89 5.10 3.84
CA TYR A 159 12.32 5.07 2.43
C TYR A 159 11.93 3.75 1.74
N VAL A 160 11.96 2.62 2.43
CA VAL A 160 11.51 1.33 1.89
C VAL A 160 10.02 1.38 1.55
N ARG A 161 9.20 1.95 2.44
CA ARG A 161 7.77 2.15 2.16
C ARG A 161 7.57 3.15 1.00
N LYS A 162 8.39 4.19 0.88
CA LYS A 162 8.34 5.13 -0.24
C LYS A 162 8.67 4.43 -1.57
N GLY A 163 9.63 3.51 -1.58
CA GLY A 163 9.94 2.66 -2.74
C GLY A 163 8.76 1.77 -3.15
N LEU A 164 7.97 1.26 -2.21
CA LEU A 164 6.75 0.48 -2.50
C LEU A 164 5.62 1.31 -3.13
N GLU A 165 5.63 2.65 -3.02
CA GLU A 165 4.62 3.49 -3.69
C GLU A 165 4.75 3.40 -5.22
N LEU A 166 5.96 3.27 -5.78
CA LEU A 166 6.16 3.25 -7.24
C LEU A 166 5.54 2.02 -7.94
N PRO A 167 5.92 0.76 -7.64
CA PRO A 167 5.39 -0.39 -8.37
C PRO A 167 3.87 -0.54 -8.22
N VAL A 168 3.33 -0.14 -7.05
CA VAL A 168 1.87 -0.15 -6.82
C VAL A 168 1.19 0.99 -7.61
N ALA A 169 1.78 2.19 -7.68
CA ALA A 169 1.27 3.28 -8.52
C ALA A 169 1.24 2.93 -10.01
N LEU A 170 2.32 2.31 -10.52
CA LEU A 170 2.41 1.83 -11.90
C LEU A 170 1.36 0.75 -12.18
N TYR A 171 1.16 -0.19 -11.26
CA TYR A 171 0.13 -1.22 -11.37
C TYR A 171 -1.29 -0.63 -11.40
N LEU A 172 -1.64 0.23 -10.46
CA LEU A 172 -2.99 0.80 -10.35
C LEU A 172 -3.34 1.70 -11.54
N ASP A 173 -2.39 2.49 -12.05
CA ASP A 173 -2.61 3.36 -13.22
C ASP A 173 -2.60 2.60 -14.56
N LEU A 174 -2.10 1.35 -14.57
CA LEU A 174 -2.23 0.41 -15.69
C LEU A 174 -3.62 -0.25 -15.73
N ILE A 175 -4.21 -0.58 -14.57
CA ILE A 175 -5.51 -1.29 -14.50
C ILE A 175 -6.73 -0.39 -14.32
N TRP A 176 -6.57 0.86 -13.87
CA TRP A 176 -7.67 1.82 -13.72
C TRP A 176 -7.55 2.95 -14.73
N SER A 177 -8.68 3.38 -15.28
CA SER A 177 -8.72 4.63 -16.04
C SER A 177 -8.36 5.82 -15.15
N LYS A 178 -7.80 6.87 -15.74
CA LYS A 178 -7.49 8.13 -15.05
C LYS A 178 -8.70 8.71 -14.30
N ARG A 179 -9.90 8.55 -14.87
CA ARG A 179 -11.18 8.90 -14.25
C ARG A 179 -11.43 8.11 -12.95
N ARG A 180 -11.30 6.77 -12.97
CA ARG A 180 -11.46 5.93 -11.78
C ARG A 180 -10.35 6.12 -10.74
N MET A 181 -9.12 6.37 -11.18
CA MET A 181 -8.00 6.71 -10.29
C MET A 181 -8.27 8.00 -9.51
N MET A 182 -8.73 9.07 -10.20
CA MET A 182 -9.13 10.33 -9.54
C MET A 182 -10.34 10.15 -8.62
N GLU A 183 -11.36 9.41 -9.05
CA GLU A 183 -12.54 9.07 -8.24
C GLU A 183 -12.16 8.33 -6.95
N ASN A 184 -11.34 7.29 -7.05
CA ASN A 184 -10.84 6.54 -5.90
C ASN A 184 -9.99 7.45 -4.99
N TYR A 185 -9.07 8.26 -5.53
CA TYR A 185 -8.26 9.21 -4.75
C TYR A 185 -9.13 10.19 -3.95
N LEU A 186 -10.07 10.87 -4.60
CA LEU A 186 -10.95 11.86 -3.96
C LEU A 186 -11.83 11.25 -2.86
N ASN A 187 -12.19 9.96 -3.00
CA ASN A 187 -12.99 9.19 -2.05
C ASN A 187 -12.21 8.48 -0.93
N ILE A 188 -10.87 8.57 -0.91
CA ILE A 188 -10.00 8.03 0.16
C ILE A 188 -9.03 9.05 0.77
N ALA A 189 -8.93 10.26 0.20
CA ALA A 189 -8.17 11.34 0.80
C ALA A 189 -8.77 11.74 2.15
N GLU A 190 -7.91 11.95 3.15
CA GLU A 190 -8.29 12.51 4.45
C GLU A 190 -8.22 14.04 4.35
N TRP A 191 -9.38 14.69 4.35
CA TRP A 191 -9.53 16.15 4.15
C TRP A 191 -9.50 16.93 5.47
N GLY A 192 -9.62 16.22 6.59
CA GLY A 192 -9.59 16.68 7.98
C GLY A 192 -9.57 15.46 8.90
N GLU A 193 -9.38 15.65 10.22
CA GLU A 193 -9.24 14.52 11.15
C GLU A 193 -10.44 13.56 11.09
N GLY A 194 -10.21 12.35 10.57
CA GLY A 194 -11.27 11.35 10.39
C GLY A 194 -12.24 11.62 9.24
N VAL A 195 -12.06 12.66 8.44
CA VAL A 195 -12.96 13.07 7.35
C VAL A 195 -12.40 12.58 6.02
N PHE A 196 -12.95 11.47 5.53
CA PHE A 196 -12.51 10.80 4.30
C PHE A 196 -13.52 10.98 3.18
N GLY A 197 -13.03 11.35 2.00
CA GLY A 197 -13.88 11.50 0.81
C GLY A 197 -14.40 12.92 0.57
N ALA A 198 -14.55 13.26 -0.71
CA ALA A 198 -14.91 14.61 -1.16
C ALA A 198 -16.31 15.07 -0.69
N GLU A 199 -17.28 14.15 -0.62
CA GLU A 199 -18.64 14.44 -0.13
C GLU A 199 -18.62 14.78 1.36
N ALA A 200 -18.03 13.90 2.19
CA ALA A 200 -17.85 14.16 3.61
C ALA A 200 -17.14 15.50 3.85
N ALA A 201 -16.07 15.82 3.09
CA ALA A 201 -15.39 17.10 3.18
C ALA A 201 -16.27 18.31 2.78
N ALA A 202 -17.07 18.19 1.71
CA ALA A 202 -17.98 19.24 1.25
C ALA A 202 -19.07 19.54 2.30
N GLN A 203 -19.67 18.50 2.87
CA GLN A 203 -20.64 18.62 3.97
C GLN A 203 -19.99 19.22 5.22
N ARG A 204 -18.83 18.70 5.62
CA ARG A 204 -18.10 19.08 6.85
C ARG A 204 -17.65 20.54 6.86
N TYR A 205 -17.23 21.07 5.71
CA TYR A 205 -16.66 22.41 5.60
C TYR A 205 -17.63 23.44 5.01
N PHE A 206 -18.50 23.06 4.08
CA PHE A 206 -19.37 23.99 3.35
C PHE A 206 -20.87 23.66 3.43
N ARG A 207 -21.26 22.59 4.14
CA ARG A 207 -22.65 22.19 4.42
C ARG A 207 -23.50 22.00 3.15
N LYS A 208 -22.91 21.35 2.14
CA LYS A 208 -23.52 21.07 0.84
C LYS A 208 -22.80 19.89 0.16
N PRO A 209 -23.45 19.23 -0.81
CA PRO A 209 -22.81 18.14 -1.55
C PRO A 209 -21.61 18.59 -2.38
N ALA A 210 -20.70 17.66 -2.66
CA ALA A 210 -19.50 17.86 -3.48
C ALA A 210 -19.83 18.40 -4.87
N LYS A 211 -20.97 18.01 -5.44
CA LYS A 211 -21.52 18.52 -6.71
C LYS A 211 -21.72 20.03 -6.72
N ALA A 212 -21.97 20.64 -5.55
CA ALA A 212 -22.23 22.06 -5.37
C ALA A 212 -21.00 22.87 -4.90
N LEU A 213 -19.79 22.28 -4.87
CA LEU A 213 -18.55 23.01 -4.61
C LEU A 213 -18.26 24.01 -5.73
N THR A 214 -18.13 25.29 -5.38
CA THR A 214 -17.65 26.31 -6.31
C THR A 214 -16.15 26.14 -6.58
N ARG A 215 -15.69 26.75 -7.68
CA ARG A 215 -14.27 26.76 -8.06
C ARG A 215 -13.34 27.24 -6.93
N ARG A 216 -13.79 28.19 -6.08
CA ARG A 216 -13.03 28.71 -4.94
C ARG A 216 -12.94 27.70 -3.78
N GLU A 217 -14.01 27.00 -3.47
CA GLU A 217 -14.04 26.00 -2.39
C GLU A 217 -13.25 24.75 -2.79
N ALA A 218 -13.35 24.33 -4.05
CA ALA A 218 -12.49 23.30 -4.64
C ALA A 218 -11.00 23.64 -4.51
N ALA A 219 -10.59 24.89 -4.79
CA ALA A 219 -9.21 25.33 -4.61
C ALA A 219 -8.79 25.42 -3.12
N LEU A 220 -9.71 25.74 -2.20
CA LEU A 220 -9.45 25.73 -0.75
C LEU A 220 -9.27 24.31 -0.21
N LEU A 221 -10.07 23.34 -0.68
CA LEU A 221 -9.94 21.91 -0.38
C LEU A 221 -8.61 21.35 -0.92
N ALA A 222 -8.33 21.52 -2.22
CA ALA A 222 -7.10 21.02 -2.81
C ALA A 222 -5.84 21.58 -2.13
N THR A 223 -5.81 22.88 -1.81
CA THR A 223 -4.68 23.47 -1.06
C THR A 223 -4.64 23.11 0.43
N ALA A 224 -5.65 22.42 0.97
CA ALA A 224 -5.61 21.85 2.31
C ALA A 224 -4.94 20.46 2.36
N LEU A 225 -5.10 19.64 1.31
CA LEU A 225 -4.64 18.23 1.23
C LEU A 225 -3.19 17.97 1.71
N PRO A 226 -2.19 18.85 1.48
CA PRO A 226 -0.84 18.61 2.01
C PRO A 226 -0.73 18.68 3.54
N ASN A 227 -1.68 19.31 4.25
CA ASN A 227 -1.69 19.51 5.71
C ASN A 227 -3.15 19.60 6.24
N PRO A 228 -3.98 18.54 6.10
CA PRO A 228 -5.43 18.62 6.26
C PRO A 228 -5.85 18.89 7.72
N LEU A 229 -5.09 18.37 8.68
CA LEU A 229 -5.30 18.59 10.12
C LEU A 229 -5.08 20.05 10.55
N VAL A 230 -4.40 20.87 9.74
CA VAL A 230 -4.00 22.25 10.07
C VAL A 230 -4.70 23.29 9.20
N ARG A 231 -5.04 22.95 7.94
CA ARG A 231 -5.59 23.88 6.95
C ARG A 231 -7.10 23.73 6.80
N ASN A 232 -7.86 24.35 7.70
CA ASN A 232 -9.34 24.33 7.65
C ASN A 232 -9.88 25.09 6.40
N PRO A 233 -10.50 24.41 5.41
CA PRO A 233 -11.01 25.05 4.18
C PRO A 233 -12.16 26.03 4.40
N ALA A 234 -12.94 25.85 5.48
CA ALA A 234 -14.06 26.73 5.86
C ALA A 234 -13.61 27.98 6.62
N ARG A 235 -12.41 27.96 7.22
CA ARG A 235 -11.81 29.08 7.97
C ARG A 235 -10.36 29.35 7.52
N PRO A 236 -10.13 29.62 6.23
CA PRO A 236 -8.78 29.68 5.68
C PRO A 236 -8.04 30.94 6.13
N THR A 237 -6.81 30.77 6.64
CA THR A 237 -5.91 31.89 6.98
C THR A 237 -5.53 32.71 5.73
N ARG A 238 -5.02 33.93 5.90
CA ARG A 238 -4.52 34.76 4.76
C ARG A 238 -3.54 33.99 3.86
N ARG A 239 -2.66 33.15 4.43
CA ARG A 239 -1.73 32.29 3.68
C ARG A 239 -2.43 31.18 2.89
N HIS A 240 -3.48 30.56 3.44
CA HIS A 240 -4.29 29.54 2.75
C HIS A 240 -5.12 30.18 1.62
N GLN A 241 -5.71 31.35 1.87
CA GLN A 241 -6.42 32.12 0.83
C GLN A 241 -5.48 32.50 -0.34
N ALA A 242 -4.24 32.92 -0.05
CA ALA A 242 -3.23 33.21 -1.07
C ALA A 242 -2.66 31.96 -1.78
N LEU A 243 -2.76 30.77 -1.19
CA LEU A 243 -2.50 29.50 -1.87
C LEU A 243 -3.64 29.16 -2.83
N ALA A 244 -4.89 29.19 -2.36
CA ALA A 244 -6.06 28.94 -3.19
C ALA A 244 -6.19 29.95 -4.35
N GLY A 245 -5.87 31.23 -4.14
CA GLY A 245 -5.84 32.24 -5.20
C GLY A 245 -4.83 31.94 -6.31
N ARG A 246 -3.62 31.46 -5.96
CA ARG A 246 -2.62 31.02 -6.94
C ARG A 246 -3.02 29.72 -7.64
N LEU A 247 -3.67 28.80 -6.93
CA LEU A 247 -4.21 27.58 -7.54
C LEU A 247 -5.32 27.91 -8.55
N LEU A 248 -6.23 28.84 -8.22
CA LEU A 248 -7.29 29.29 -9.12
C LEU A 248 -6.73 29.76 -10.47
N ALA A 249 -5.70 30.60 -10.48
CA ALA A 249 -5.05 31.05 -11.72
C ALA A 249 -4.43 29.88 -12.51
N ARG A 250 -3.73 28.95 -11.83
CA ARG A 250 -3.16 27.75 -12.47
C ARG A 250 -4.23 26.83 -13.06
N MET A 251 -5.42 26.75 -12.47
CA MET A 251 -6.51 25.89 -12.97
C MET A 251 -7.03 26.32 -14.34
N GLU A 252 -6.90 27.59 -14.72
CA GLU A 252 -7.32 28.08 -16.06
C GLU A 252 -6.37 27.57 -17.15
N VAL A 253 -5.06 27.63 -16.86
CA VAL A 253 -4.00 27.09 -17.72
C VAL A 253 -4.05 25.56 -17.77
N ALA A 254 -4.43 24.90 -16.67
CA ALA A 254 -4.50 23.44 -16.57
C ALA A 254 -5.79 22.82 -17.17
N ALA A 255 -6.86 23.60 -17.35
CA ALA A 255 -8.16 23.08 -17.80
C ALA A 255 -8.10 22.30 -19.14
N PRO A 256 -7.39 22.76 -20.19
CA PRO A 256 -7.28 22.03 -21.47
C PRO A 256 -6.54 20.69 -21.37
N PHE A 257 -5.77 20.47 -20.29
CA PHE A 257 -5.02 19.24 -20.05
C PHE A 257 -5.77 18.23 -19.16
N SER A 258 -7.02 18.53 -18.79
CA SER A 258 -7.86 17.71 -17.90
C SER A 258 -8.75 16.69 -18.63
N GLU A 259 -8.61 16.55 -19.96
CA GLU A 259 -9.47 15.69 -20.78
C GLU A 259 -9.55 14.23 -20.28
N CYS A 260 -8.49 13.68 -19.68
CA CYS A 260 -8.50 12.32 -19.13
C CYS A 260 -9.41 12.11 -17.89
N LEU A 261 -9.97 13.19 -17.34
CA LEU A 261 -10.95 13.18 -16.26
C LEU A 261 -12.40 13.23 -16.77
N LYS A 262 -12.60 13.52 -18.06
CA LYS A 262 -13.90 13.44 -18.73
C LYS A 262 -14.15 11.97 -19.14
N GLY A 263 -15.42 11.58 -19.18
CA GLY A 263 -15.88 10.29 -19.66
C GLY A 263 -16.50 10.42 -21.04
#